data_AF-K9YUY9-F1
#
_entry.id   AF-K9YUY9-F1
#
_cell.length_a   1.000
_cell.length_b   1.000
_cell.length_c   1.000
_cell.angle_alpha   90.00
_cell.angle_beta   90.00
_cell.angle_gamma   90.00
#
_symmetry.space_group_name_H-M   'P 1'
#
loop_
_entity.id
_entity.type
_entity.pdbx_description
1 polymer ?
#
loop_
_entity_poly.entity_id
_entity_poly.type
_entity_poly.pdbx_seq_one_letter_code
_entity_poly.pdbx_strand_id
1 'polypeptide(L)'
;MNQVTSNIEKNIFREPRQWLKSLGKFSRPHTIIGTSLSVLALFLIAIALSNISLNWTIFNPLIFPWTACLCGNVYIVGLNQLQDVSIDKINKPNLPIASGEFSEKQAQWIVNITGILAIIIAVISSQWLLLTITVSLAIGTAYSLPPIRLKRFPFWAALCIFTVRGVIVNLGLFLHFNQTINQQQLIPPAIWALTLFILIFTIAIAIFKDVPDLEGDKQYNITTFTLLLGKNTILNITRIIISVCYLGVIIASFLLLPDVNPLFVGMTHGSLFLLLWWRSQTVDLENKSSIAQFYQFIWKLFYLEYLLFPIACFLA
;
A
#
# COMPACT_ATOMS: atom_id res chain seq x y z
N MET A 1 -47.28 10.66 -6.14
CA MET A 1 -46.00 10.17 -6.70
C MET A 1 -45.21 9.57 -5.55
N ASN A 2 -45.26 8.25 -5.37
CA ASN A 2 -44.40 7.57 -4.41
C ASN A 2 -42.98 7.62 -4.97
N GLN A 3 -42.11 8.36 -4.30
CA GLN A 3 -40.67 8.27 -4.53
C GLN A 3 -40.26 6.83 -4.24
N VAL A 4 -40.06 6.05 -5.30
CA VAL A 4 -39.26 4.83 -5.25
C VAL A 4 -37.87 5.31 -4.86
N THR A 5 -37.55 5.29 -3.57
CA THR A 5 -36.17 5.30 -3.13
C THR A 5 -35.55 4.04 -3.71
N SER A 6 -34.88 4.18 -4.86
CA SER A 6 -34.04 3.12 -5.40
C SER A 6 -33.08 2.77 -4.27
N ASN A 7 -33.22 1.57 -3.69
CA ASN A 7 -32.39 1.17 -2.58
C ASN A 7 -30.94 1.21 -3.06
N ILE A 8 -30.16 2.18 -2.58
CA ILE A 8 -28.78 2.41 -3.05
C ILE A 8 -27.90 1.21 -2.67
N GLU A 9 -28.28 0.51 -1.59
CA GLU A 9 -27.64 -0.69 -1.09
C GLU A 9 -27.64 -1.79 -2.15
N LYS A 10 -26.44 -2.25 -2.51
CA LYS A 10 -26.21 -3.33 -3.44
C LYS A 10 -26.31 -4.67 -2.73
N ASN A 11 -27.01 -5.61 -3.34
CA ASN A 11 -27.18 -6.96 -2.81
C ASN A 11 -26.48 -7.96 -3.73
N ILE A 12 -25.61 -8.80 -3.17
CA ILE A 12 -24.82 -9.79 -3.94
C ILE A 12 -25.71 -10.78 -4.71
N PHE A 13 -26.87 -11.15 -4.17
CA PHE A 13 -27.78 -12.13 -4.79
C PHE A 13 -28.70 -11.52 -5.85
N ARG A 14 -28.99 -10.21 -5.75
CA ARG A 14 -29.86 -9.51 -6.72
C ARG A 14 -29.07 -8.79 -7.82
N GLU A 15 -27.94 -8.18 -7.47
CA GLU A 15 -27.13 -7.35 -8.37
C GLU A 15 -25.62 -7.68 -8.28
N PRO A 16 -25.21 -8.93 -8.56
CA PRO A 16 -23.84 -9.41 -8.30
C PRO A 16 -22.76 -8.56 -8.98
N ARG A 17 -22.98 -8.12 -10.22
CA ARG A 17 -22.01 -7.28 -10.96
C ARG A 17 -21.79 -5.92 -10.29
N GLN A 18 -22.87 -5.27 -9.83
CA GLN A 18 -22.77 -3.98 -9.16
C GLN A 18 -22.19 -4.11 -7.75
N TRP A 19 -22.54 -5.18 -7.05
CA TRP A 19 -21.97 -5.52 -5.76
C TRP A 19 -20.46 -5.76 -5.86
N LEU A 20 -19.99 -6.51 -6.86
CA LEU A 20 -18.55 -6.73 -7.11
C LEU A 20 -17.82 -5.44 -7.47
N LYS A 21 -18.45 -4.55 -8.25
CA LYS A 21 -17.90 -3.22 -8.53
C LYS A 21 -17.74 -2.40 -7.25
N SER A 22 -18.73 -2.47 -6.35
CA SER A 22 -18.69 -1.82 -5.04
C SER A 22 -17.59 -2.44 -4.16
N LEU A 23 -17.43 -3.76 -4.16
CA LEU A 23 -16.34 -4.45 -3.46
C LEU A 23 -14.96 -4.02 -3.99
N GLY A 24 -14.83 -3.83 -5.31
CA GLY A 24 -13.61 -3.29 -5.93
C GLY A 24 -13.25 -1.90 -5.40
N LYS A 25 -14.24 -1.00 -5.26
CA LYS A 25 -14.03 0.32 -4.62
C LYS A 25 -13.70 0.19 -3.14
N PHE A 26 -14.43 -0.67 -2.42
CA PHE A 26 -14.26 -0.93 -0.99
C PHE A 26 -12.83 -1.36 -0.66
N SER A 27 -12.26 -2.19 -1.53
CA SER A 27 -10.90 -2.72 -1.39
C SER A 27 -9.79 -1.69 -1.63
N ARG A 28 -10.14 -0.47 -2.08
CA ARG A 28 -9.22 0.60 -2.51
C ARG A 28 -8.22 0.11 -3.59
N PRO A 29 -8.54 0.25 -4.89
CA PRO A 29 -7.75 -0.34 -5.98
C PRO A 29 -6.24 -0.04 -5.94
N HIS A 30 -5.87 1.19 -5.57
CA HIS A 30 -4.46 1.60 -5.45
C HIS A 30 -3.71 0.80 -4.37
N THR A 31 -4.33 0.50 -3.22
CA THR A 31 -3.66 -0.32 -2.19
C THR A 31 -3.55 -1.77 -2.64
N ILE A 32 -4.58 -2.32 -3.31
CA ILE A 32 -4.59 -3.69 -3.86
C ILE A 32 -3.49 -3.88 -4.90
N ILE A 33 -3.36 -2.96 -5.85
CA ILE A 33 -2.28 -2.98 -6.84
C ILE A 33 -0.92 -2.97 -6.14
N GLY A 34 -0.72 -2.06 -5.20
CA GLY A 34 0.53 -1.99 -4.43
C GLY A 34 0.84 -3.27 -3.66
N THR A 35 -0.15 -3.91 -3.03
CA THR A 35 0.02 -5.18 -2.32
C THR A 35 0.32 -6.34 -3.27
N SER A 36 -0.37 -6.43 -4.41
CA SER A 36 -0.09 -7.48 -5.40
C SER A 36 1.32 -7.35 -5.96
N LEU A 37 1.73 -6.13 -6.32
CA LEU A 37 3.07 -5.87 -6.83
C LEU A 37 4.14 -6.13 -5.77
N SER A 38 3.92 -5.76 -4.51
CA SER A 38 4.90 -6.05 -3.45
C SER A 38 5.10 -7.55 -3.24
N VAL A 39 4.01 -8.33 -3.18
CA VAL A 39 4.10 -9.79 -3.02
C VAL A 39 4.84 -10.40 -4.22
N LEU A 40 4.45 -10.02 -5.44
CA LEU A 40 5.08 -10.51 -6.66
C LEU A 40 6.56 -10.12 -6.73
N ALA A 41 6.91 -8.88 -6.38
CA ALA A 41 8.29 -8.39 -6.42
C ALA A 41 9.20 -9.19 -5.50
N LEU A 42 8.78 -9.41 -4.25
CA LEU A 42 9.59 -10.11 -3.25
C LEU A 42 9.75 -11.59 -3.62
N PHE A 43 8.70 -12.19 -4.20
CA PHE A 43 8.77 -13.52 -4.79
C PHE A 43 9.77 -13.59 -5.96
N LEU A 44 9.70 -12.64 -6.89
CA LEU A 44 10.58 -12.59 -8.05
C LEU A 44 12.04 -12.32 -7.66
N ILE A 45 12.30 -11.48 -6.66
CA ILE A 45 13.65 -11.28 -6.13
C ILE A 45 14.17 -12.56 -5.49
N ALA A 46 13.36 -13.27 -4.70
CA ALA A 46 13.77 -14.57 -4.15
C ALA A 46 14.12 -15.60 -5.24
N ILE A 47 13.42 -15.57 -6.38
CA ILE A 47 13.75 -16.40 -7.55
C ILE A 47 15.04 -15.92 -8.22
N ALA A 48 15.21 -14.62 -8.44
CA ALA A 48 16.40 -14.06 -9.09
C ALA A 48 17.69 -14.42 -8.34
N LEU A 49 17.60 -14.56 -7.02
CA LEU A 49 18.71 -14.95 -6.15
C LEU A 49 18.84 -16.47 -5.97
N SER A 50 17.99 -17.26 -6.63
CA SER A 50 18.01 -18.72 -6.57
C SER A 50 18.84 -19.30 -7.72
N ASN A 51 19.46 -20.46 -7.48
CA ASN A 51 20.09 -21.26 -8.53
C ASN A 51 19.13 -22.31 -9.12
N ILE A 52 17.82 -22.10 -9.01
CA ILE A 52 16.79 -23.10 -9.35
C ILE A 52 16.32 -22.90 -10.79
N SER A 53 16.09 -24.00 -11.51
CA SER A 53 15.53 -23.96 -12.86
C SER A 53 14.06 -23.53 -12.85
N LEU A 54 13.71 -22.60 -13.75
CA LEU A 54 12.35 -22.10 -13.87
C LEU A 54 11.43 -23.18 -14.42
N ASN A 55 10.46 -23.59 -13.62
CA ASN A 55 9.35 -24.45 -14.01
C ASN A 55 8.03 -23.85 -13.48
N TRP A 56 6.89 -24.35 -13.95
CA TRP A 56 5.59 -23.82 -13.53
C TRP A 56 5.28 -24.03 -12.04
N THR A 57 5.90 -25.01 -11.38
CA THR A 57 5.64 -25.27 -9.95
C THR A 57 6.30 -24.25 -9.04
N ILE A 58 7.25 -23.45 -9.55
CA ILE A 58 7.89 -22.36 -8.78
C ILE A 58 6.89 -21.29 -8.34
N PHE A 59 5.71 -21.20 -8.96
CA PHE A 59 4.66 -20.25 -8.60
C PHE A 59 3.75 -20.73 -7.45
N ASN A 60 3.84 -22.00 -7.04
CA ASN A 60 3.02 -22.52 -5.94
C ASN A 60 3.18 -21.73 -4.62
N PRO A 61 4.40 -21.34 -4.20
CA PRO A 61 4.61 -20.52 -3.00
C PRO A 61 3.94 -19.15 -3.06
N LEU A 62 3.57 -18.63 -4.23
CA LEU A 62 2.96 -17.30 -4.38
C LEU A 62 1.50 -17.26 -3.92
N ILE A 63 0.76 -18.36 -4.06
CA ILE A 63 -0.71 -18.38 -3.95
C ILE A 63 -1.17 -17.98 -2.54
N PHE A 64 -0.60 -18.58 -1.50
CA PHE A 64 -1.01 -18.32 -0.12
C PHE A 64 -0.63 -16.91 0.36
N PRO A 65 0.62 -16.43 0.22
CA PRO A 65 0.98 -15.05 0.54
C PRO A 65 0.14 -14.03 -0.20
N TRP A 66 -0.10 -14.23 -1.51
CA TRP A 66 -0.85 -13.27 -2.30
C TRP A 66 -2.31 -13.18 -1.84
N THR A 67 -2.96 -14.33 -1.64
CA THR A 67 -4.34 -14.38 -1.14
C THR A 67 -4.45 -13.79 0.28
N ALA A 68 -3.56 -14.19 1.19
CA ALA A 68 -3.56 -13.69 2.57
C ALA A 68 -3.35 -12.17 2.63
N CYS A 69 -2.42 -11.63 1.83
CA CYS A 69 -2.16 -10.19 1.79
C CYS A 69 -3.32 -9.40 1.17
N LEU A 70 -4.00 -9.93 0.16
CA LEU A 70 -5.19 -9.29 -0.41
C LEU A 70 -6.34 -9.27 0.60
N CYS A 71 -6.60 -10.39 1.27
CA CYS A 71 -7.58 -10.47 2.36
C CYS A 71 -7.22 -9.49 3.50
N GLY A 72 -5.96 -9.44 3.91
CA GLY A 72 -5.50 -8.51 4.94
C GLY A 72 -5.62 -7.04 4.53
N ASN A 73 -5.37 -6.71 3.26
CA ASN A 73 -5.57 -5.36 2.74
C ASN A 73 -7.05 -4.96 2.84
N VAL A 74 -7.97 -5.81 2.36
CA VAL A 74 -9.42 -5.58 2.45
C VAL A 74 -9.87 -5.39 3.89
N TYR A 75 -9.37 -6.21 4.83
CA TYR A 75 -9.62 -6.03 6.26
C TYR A 75 -9.21 -4.64 6.74
N ILE A 76 -7.94 -4.24 6.50
CA ILE A 76 -7.38 -2.99 7.03
C ILE A 76 -8.11 -1.77 6.46
N VAL A 77 -8.32 -1.72 5.14
CA VAL A 77 -9.00 -0.57 4.50
C VAL A 77 -10.49 -0.56 4.76
N GLY A 78 -11.11 -1.72 4.91
CA GLY A 78 -12.53 -1.86 5.24
C GLY A 78 -12.82 -1.45 6.68
N LEU A 79 -11.98 -1.87 7.63
CA LEU A 79 -12.07 -1.46 9.03
C LEU A 79 -11.90 0.05 9.17
N ASN A 80 -10.96 0.64 8.42
CA ASN A 80 -10.80 2.09 8.37
C ASN A 80 -12.09 2.79 7.90
N GLN A 81 -12.71 2.31 6.81
CA GLN A 81 -13.97 2.87 6.29
C GLN A 81 -15.13 2.75 7.28
N LEU A 82 -15.27 1.61 7.97
CA LEU A 82 -16.31 1.40 8.99
C LEU A 82 -16.23 2.44 10.12
N GLN A 83 -15.01 2.85 10.49
CA GLN A 83 -14.80 3.81 11.58
C GLN A 83 -14.86 5.28 11.14
N ASP A 84 -14.77 5.53 9.83
CA ASP A 84 -14.62 6.86 9.25
C ASP A 84 -15.79 7.25 8.34
N VAL A 85 -16.94 6.57 8.39
CA VAL A 85 -18.09 6.81 7.51
C VAL A 85 -18.46 8.30 7.41
N SER A 86 -18.49 9.02 8.54
CA SER A 86 -18.85 10.43 8.57
C SER A 86 -17.79 11.34 7.94
N ILE A 87 -16.51 11.02 8.12
CA ILE A 87 -15.36 11.72 7.50
C ILE A 87 -15.31 11.42 6.00
N ASP A 88 -15.47 10.16 5.63
CA ASP A 88 -15.42 9.71 4.23
C ASP A 88 -16.60 10.23 3.42
N LYS A 89 -17.77 10.54 4.01
CA LYS A 89 -18.84 11.28 3.32
C LYS A 89 -18.41 12.65 2.80
N ILE A 90 -17.41 13.27 3.42
CA ILE A 90 -16.85 14.56 3.00
C ILE A 90 -15.67 14.35 2.06
N ASN A 91 -14.68 13.58 2.50
CA ASN A 91 -13.41 13.43 1.77
C ASN A 91 -13.51 12.47 0.58
N LYS A 92 -14.33 11.42 0.69
CA LYS A 92 -14.37 10.29 -0.25
C LYS A 92 -15.82 9.79 -0.46
N PRO A 93 -16.76 10.66 -0.90
CA PRO A 93 -18.20 10.36 -0.93
C PRO A 93 -18.57 9.16 -1.82
N ASN A 94 -17.68 8.78 -2.75
CA ASN A 94 -17.87 7.64 -3.65
C ASN A 94 -17.51 6.28 -3.03
N LEU A 95 -16.98 6.24 -1.80
CA LEU A 95 -16.65 4.97 -1.13
C LEU A 95 -17.93 4.22 -0.74
N PRO A 96 -17.96 2.88 -0.83
CA PRO A 96 -19.22 2.13 -0.74
C PRO A 96 -20.01 2.31 0.55
N ILE A 97 -19.37 2.47 1.71
CA ILE A 97 -20.08 2.74 2.96
C ILE A 97 -20.57 4.20 3.00
N ALA A 98 -19.75 5.15 2.54
CA ALA A 98 -20.08 6.58 2.55
C ALA A 98 -21.23 6.92 1.59
N SER A 99 -21.26 6.28 0.41
CA SER A 99 -22.30 6.45 -0.61
C SER A 99 -23.58 5.65 -0.31
N GLY A 100 -23.53 4.69 0.61
CA GLY A 100 -24.64 3.78 0.92
C GLY A 100 -24.76 2.59 -0.04
N GLU A 101 -23.76 2.34 -0.92
CA GLU A 101 -23.71 1.13 -1.75
C GLU A 101 -23.58 -0.14 -0.89
N PHE A 102 -22.93 -0.05 0.28
CA PHE A 102 -22.89 -1.11 1.30
C PHE A 102 -23.48 -0.63 2.62
N SER A 103 -24.30 -1.48 3.24
CA SER A 103 -24.70 -1.28 4.64
C SER A 103 -23.55 -1.57 5.59
N GLU A 104 -23.61 -1.01 6.80
CA GLU A 104 -22.59 -1.24 7.83
C GLU A 104 -22.42 -2.73 8.14
N LYS A 105 -23.54 -3.47 8.21
CA LYS A 105 -23.52 -4.93 8.43
C LYS A 105 -22.79 -5.66 7.30
N GLN A 106 -23.06 -5.32 6.04
CA GLN A 106 -22.35 -5.92 4.91
C GLN A 106 -20.85 -5.66 4.98
N ALA A 107 -20.45 -4.41 5.27
CA ALA A 107 -19.04 -4.05 5.42
C ALA A 107 -18.37 -4.78 6.60
N GLN A 108 -19.05 -4.92 7.75
CA GLN A 108 -18.57 -5.70 8.90
C GLN A 108 -18.37 -7.18 8.52
N TRP A 109 -19.30 -7.80 7.78
CA TRP A 109 -19.15 -9.17 7.28
C TRP A 109 -17.93 -9.31 6.38
N ILE A 110 -17.74 -8.41 5.41
CA ILE A 110 -16.58 -8.43 4.50
C ILE A 110 -15.28 -8.32 5.29
N VAL A 111 -15.19 -7.36 6.22
CA VAL A 111 -14.00 -7.16 7.07
C VAL A 111 -13.73 -8.41 7.90
N ASN A 112 -14.71 -8.94 8.64
CA ASN A 112 -14.51 -10.11 9.49
C ASN A 112 -14.10 -11.35 8.70
N ILE A 113 -14.76 -11.64 7.58
CA ILE A 113 -14.45 -12.79 6.72
C ILE A 113 -13.04 -12.65 6.16
N THR A 114 -12.67 -11.50 5.61
CA THR A 114 -11.34 -11.30 5.03
C THR A 114 -10.23 -11.33 6.08
N GLY A 115 -10.46 -10.77 7.28
CA GLY A 115 -9.50 -10.88 8.39
C GLY A 115 -9.27 -12.32 8.85
N ILE A 116 -10.35 -13.10 9.04
CA ILE A 116 -10.28 -14.50 9.43
C ILE A 116 -9.58 -15.33 8.34
N LEU A 117 -9.94 -15.15 7.08
CA LEU A 117 -9.32 -15.86 5.96
C LEU A 117 -7.82 -15.54 5.86
N ALA A 118 -7.42 -14.27 6.04
CA ALA A 118 -6.01 -13.89 6.02
C ALA A 118 -5.21 -14.65 7.09
N ILE A 119 -5.73 -14.73 8.32
CA ILE A 119 -5.11 -15.48 9.43
C ILE A 119 -5.05 -16.98 9.11
N ILE A 120 -6.17 -17.60 8.70
CA ILE A 120 -6.23 -19.04 8.40
C ILE A 120 -5.20 -19.42 7.33
N ILE A 121 -5.16 -18.67 6.22
CA ILE A 121 -4.21 -18.91 5.13
C ILE A 121 -2.77 -18.76 5.63
N ALA A 122 -2.52 -17.77 6.49
CA ALA A 122 -1.18 -17.54 7.04
C ALA A 122 -0.73 -18.69 7.97
N VAL A 123 -1.64 -19.21 8.82
CA VAL A 123 -1.38 -20.35 9.72
C VAL A 123 -0.99 -21.61 8.95
N ILE A 124 -1.69 -21.92 7.85
CA ILE A 124 -1.42 -23.13 7.05
C ILE A 124 -0.21 -22.97 6.10
N SER A 125 0.34 -21.77 5.97
CA SER A 125 1.42 -21.46 5.02
C SER A 125 2.79 -21.52 5.67
N SER A 126 3.12 -20.57 6.55
CA SER A 126 4.43 -20.50 7.21
C SER A 126 4.42 -19.55 8.40
N GLN A 127 5.38 -19.72 9.30
CA GLN A 127 5.56 -18.82 10.46
C GLN A 127 5.82 -17.37 10.04
N TRP A 128 6.62 -17.14 8.98
CA TRP A 128 6.89 -15.78 8.49
C TRP A 128 5.64 -15.10 7.94
N LEU A 129 4.82 -15.82 7.17
CA LEU A 129 3.55 -15.27 6.68
C LEU A 129 2.58 -15.01 7.85
N LEU A 130 2.49 -15.93 8.81
CA LEU A 130 1.66 -15.75 10.02
C LEU A 130 2.06 -14.51 10.80
N LEU A 131 3.35 -14.31 11.05
CA LEU A 131 3.86 -13.14 11.75
C LEU A 131 3.55 -11.85 10.96
N THR A 132 3.82 -11.87 9.66
CA THR A 132 3.58 -10.73 8.75
C THR A 132 2.11 -10.30 8.78
N ILE A 133 1.19 -11.25 8.59
CA ILE A 133 -0.25 -10.98 8.57
C ILE A 133 -0.73 -10.56 9.95
N THR A 134 -0.40 -11.30 11.01
CA THR A 134 -0.91 -11.01 12.35
C THR A 134 -0.47 -9.63 12.84
N VAL A 135 0.81 -9.27 12.67
CA VAL A 135 1.31 -7.96 13.06
C VAL A 135 0.70 -6.85 12.20
N SER A 136 0.56 -7.06 10.89
CA SER A 136 -0.06 -6.08 9.98
C SER A 136 -1.53 -5.82 10.35
N LEU A 137 -2.30 -6.87 10.63
CA LEU A 137 -3.70 -6.74 11.05
C LEU A 137 -3.78 -6.07 12.43
N ALA A 138 -2.94 -6.45 13.39
CA ALA A 138 -2.92 -5.83 14.72
C ALA A 138 -2.64 -4.32 14.64
N ILE A 139 -1.67 -3.89 13.82
CA ILE A 139 -1.37 -2.47 13.60
C ILE A 139 -2.54 -1.77 12.88
N GLY A 140 -3.12 -2.39 11.85
CA GLY A 140 -4.29 -1.85 11.14
C GLY A 140 -5.52 -1.67 12.04
N THR A 141 -5.70 -2.59 12.99
CA THR A 141 -6.75 -2.52 14.02
C THR A 141 -6.48 -1.41 15.02
N ALA A 142 -5.27 -1.35 15.59
CA ALA A 142 -4.85 -0.28 16.49
C ALA A 142 -4.92 1.11 15.83
N TYR A 143 -4.67 1.18 14.53
CA TYR A 143 -4.83 2.41 13.74
C TYR A 143 -6.29 2.88 13.72
N SER A 144 -7.27 1.98 13.59
CA SER A 144 -8.67 2.34 13.29
C SER A 144 -9.61 2.32 14.49
N LEU A 145 -9.53 1.32 15.38
CA LEU A 145 -10.54 1.06 16.41
C LEU A 145 -10.27 1.77 17.74
N PRO A 146 -11.32 2.29 18.43
CA PRO A 146 -11.21 2.71 19.83
C PRO A 146 -10.97 1.49 20.76
N PRO A 147 -10.35 1.69 21.94
CA PRO A 147 -9.93 2.98 22.51
C PRO A 147 -8.60 3.52 21.94
N ILE A 148 -7.82 2.70 21.22
CA ILE A 148 -6.46 3.06 20.78
C ILE A 148 -6.48 4.11 19.64
N ARG A 149 -7.17 3.81 18.53
CA ARG A 149 -7.37 4.64 17.33
C ARG A 149 -6.19 5.58 17.03
N LEU A 150 -5.02 5.00 16.75
CA LEU A 150 -3.75 5.73 16.55
C LEU A 150 -3.82 6.80 15.46
N LYS A 151 -4.73 6.66 14.48
CA LYS A 151 -4.95 7.64 13.42
C LYS A 151 -5.26 9.06 13.91
N ARG A 152 -5.64 9.22 15.18
CA ARG A 152 -5.88 10.53 15.81
C ARG A 152 -4.61 11.36 15.99
N PHE A 153 -3.45 10.71 15.98
CA PHE A 153 -2.16 11.36 16.20
C PHE A 153 -1.30 11.26 14.93
N PRO A 154 -0.88 12.38 14.30
CA PRO A 154 -0.13 12.37 13.04
C PRO A 154 1.07 11.43 13.01
N PHE A 155 1.89 11.48 14.07
CA PHE A 155 3.11 10.69 14.18
C PHE A 155 2.80 9.20 14.18
N TRP A 156 1.87 8.75 15.03
CA TRP A 156 1.48 7.34 15.12
C TRP A 156 0.75 6.86 13.86
N ALA A 157 -0.05 7.72 13.23
CA ALA A 157 -0.71 7.43 11.96
C ALA A 157 0.32 7.14 10.85
N ALA A 158 1.33 8.00 10.70
CA ALA A 158 2.41 7.80 9.75
C ALA A 158 3.21 6.52 10.08
N LEU A 159 3.57 6.32 11.35
CA LEU A 159 4.32 5.14 11.82
C LEU A 159 3.61 3.84 11.44
N CYS A 160 2.30 3.72 11.65
CA CYS A 160 1.54 2.55 11.24
C CYS A 160 1.65 2.27 9.73
N ILE A 161 1.53 3.31 8.89
CA ILE A 161 1.52 3.17 7.42
C ILE A 161 2.87 2.68 6.92
N PHE A 162 3.95 3.38 7.27
CA PHE A 162 5.27 3.05 6.74
C PHE A 162 5.88 1.82 7.41
N THR A 163 5.52 1.47 8.66
CA THR A 163 6.02 0.26 9.31
C THR A 163 5.44 -0.99 8.67
N VAL A 164 4.12 -1.02 8.46
CA VAL A 164 3.45 -2.17 7.82
C VAL A 164 3.95 -2.35 6.40
N ARG A 165 3.90 -1.29 5.59
CA ARG A 165 4.21 -1.40 4.15
C ARG A 165 5.71 -1.39 3.87
N GLY A 166 6.49 -0.61 4.61
CA GLY A 166 7.94 -0.47 4.43
C GLY A 166 8.74 -1.62 5.03
N VAL A 167 8.43 -2.04 6.25
CA VAL A 167 9.25 -3.02 6.99
C VAL A 167 8.61 -4.39 7.01
N ILE A 168 7.43 -4.51 7.61
CA ILE A 168 6.82 -5.81 7.93
C ILE A 168 6.55 -6.61 6.66
N VAL A 169 5.89 -5.99 5.67
CA VAL A 169 5.55 -6.66 4.41
C VAL A 169 6.80 -7.03 3.61
N ASN A 170 7.76 -6.10 3.45
CA ASN A 170 8.96 -6.37 2.63
C ASN A 170 9.83 -7.47 3.25
N LEU A 171 10.19 -7.35 4.54
CA LEU A 171 11.05 -8.32 5.19
C LEU A 171 10.34 -9.65 5.42
N GLY A 172 9.11 -9.60 5.93
CA GLY A 172 8.38 -10.81 6.30
C GLY A 172 7.98 -11.67 5.10
N LEU A 173 7.54 -11.06 4.00
CA LEU A 173 7.24 -11.82 2.77
C LEU A 173 8.50 -12.30 2.07
N PHE A 174 9.57 -11.51 2.05
CA PHE A 174 10.84 -11.99 1.49
C PHE A 174 11.36 -13.20 2.27
N LEU A 175 11.34 -13.16 3.60
CA LEU A 175 11.75 -14.30 4.44
C LEU A 175 10.87 -15.53 4.20
N HIS A 176 9.56 -15.35 4.00
CA HIS A 176 8.68 -16.44 3.58
C HIS A 176 9.15 -17.07 2.26
N PHE A 177 9.38 -16.27 1.22
CA PHE A 177 9.79 -16.77 -0.08
C PHE A 177 11.19 -17.35 -0.08
N ASN A 178 12.15 -16.69 0.58
CA ASN A 178 13.53 -17.14 0.65
C ASN A 178 13.64 -18.47 1.42
N GLN A 179 12.85 -18.66 2.48
CA GLN A 179 12.80 -19.93 3.19
C GLN A 179 12.14 -21.02 2.34
N THR A 180 11.07 -20.70 1.60
CA THR A 180 10.32 -21.70 0.83
C THR A 180 11.06 -22.11 -0.45
N ILE A 181 11.73 -21.17 -1.11
CA ILE A 181 12.39 -21.36 -2.41
C ILE A 181 13.86 -21.75 -2.20
N ASN A 182 14.61 -20.95 -1.44
CA ASN A 182 16.07 -21.09 -1.30
C ASN A 182 16.48 -21.83 -0.02
N GLN A 183 15.54 -22.18 0.86
CA GLN A 183 15.80 -22.81 2.16
C GLN A 183 16.73 -21.94 3.05
N GLN A 184 16.65 -20.62 2.89
CA GLN A 184 17.47 -19.65 3.60
C GLN A 184 16.61 -18.62 4.33
N GLN A 185 17.15 -18.05 5.40
CA GLN A 185 16.51 -16.97 6.17
C GLN A 185 17.38 -15.70 6.22
N LEU A 186 18.42 -15.63 5.37
CA LEU A 186 19.23 -14.42 5.25
C LEU A 186 18.48 -13.38 4.40
N ILE A 187 18.67 -12.11 4.73
CA ILE A 187 18.11 -10.98 3.98
C ILE A 187 19.26 -10.33 3.20
N PRO A 188 19.25 -10.39 1.87
CA PRO A 188 20.32 -9.86 1.02
C PRO A 188 20.30 -8.31 0.99
N PRO A 189 21.43 -7.67 0.66
CA PRO A 189 21.53 -6.21 0.52
C PRO A 189 20.42 -5.58 -0.33
N ALA A 190 20.04 -6.20 -1.46
CA ALA A 190 18.97 -5.70 -2.32
C ALA A 190 17.62 -5.55 -1.60
N ILE A 191 17.29 -6.47 -0.68
CA ILE A 191 16.04 -6.41 0.08
C ILE A 191 16.12 -5.36 1.19
N TRP A 192 17.28 -5.16 1.80
CA TRP A 192 17.48 -4.03 2.73
C TRP A 192 17.34 -2.68 2.03
N ALA A 193 17.90 -2.55 0.83
CA ALA A 193 17.77 -1.36 0.01
C ALA A 193 16.31 -1.10 -0.40
N LEU A 194 15.60 -2.12 -0.89
CA LEU A 194 14.17 -2.02 -1.22
C LEU A 194 13.34 -1.65 0.02
N THR A 195 13.60 -2.30 1.16
CA THR A 195 12.92 -2.02 2.43
C THR A 195 13.11 -0.57 2.85
N LEU A 196 14.35 -0.07 2.83
CA LEU A 196 14.65 1.32 3.18
C LEU A 196 14.03 2.30 2.18
N PHE A 197 14.09 1.99 0.88
CA PHE A 197 13.48 2.80 -0.16
C PHE A 197 11.97 2.92 0.07
N ILE A 198 11.26 1.80 0.22
CA ILE A 198 9.81 1.77 0.43
C ILE A 198 9.45 2.42 1.77
N LEU A 199 10.23 2.22 2.82
CA LEU A 199 10.04 2.88 4.12
C LEU A 199 10.06 4.40 3.97
N ILE A 200 11.11 4.97 3.38
CA ILE A 200 11.23 6.42 3.21
C ILE A 200 10.19 6.94 2.22
N PHE A 201 9.93 6.23 1.13
CA PHE A 201 8.92 6.62 0.14
C PHE A 201 7.50 6.60 0.73
N THR A 202 7.18 5.63 1.59
CA THR A 202 5.87 5.56 2.25
C THR A 202 5.66 6.67 3.27
N ILE A 203 6.72 7.26 3.83
CA ILE A 203 6.62 8.52 4.59
C ILE A 203 6.10 9.64 3.69
N ALA A 204 6.67 9.79 2.48
CA ALA A 204 6.20 10.77 1.50
C ALA A 204 4.73 10.54 1.10
N ILE A 205 4.31 9.29 0.89
CA ILE A 205 2.91 8.94 0.62
C ILE A 205 2.00 9.28 1.81
N ALA A 206 2.41 8.91 3.03
CA ALA A 206 1.63 9.14 4.24
C ALA A 206 1.39 10.63 4.48
N ILE A 207 2.41 11.46 4.31
CA ILE A 207 2.29 12.91 4.48
C ILE A 207 1.46 13.53 3.33
N PHE A 208 1.70 13.14 2.07
CA PHE A 208 0.99 13.73 0.93
C PHE A 208 -0.49 13.30 0.86
N LYS A 209 -0.83 12.12 1.40
CA LYS A 209 -2.20 11.62 1.51
C LYS A 209 -3.14 12.59 2.24
N ASP A 210 -2.62 13.34 3.21
CA ASP A 210 -3.44 14.27 4.01
C ASP A 210 -3.75 15.57 3.26
N VAL A 211 -3.13 15.82 2.10
CA VAL A 211 -3.40 17.00 1.26
C VAL A 211 -4.80 16.96 0.63
N PRO A 212 -5.23 15.89 -0.06
CA PRO A 212 -6.59 15.79 -0.56
C PRO A 212 -7.65 15.65 0.55
N ASP A 213 -7.28 15.18 1.74
CA ASP A 213 -8.20 14.93 2.87
C ASP A 213 -8.39 16.15 3.82
N LEU A 214 -7.74 17.27 3.51
CA LEU A 214 -7.61 18.46 4.37
C LEU A 214 -8.92 19.00 4.97
N GLU A 215 -10.00 19.06 4.17
CA GLU A 215 -11.27 19.66 4.60
C GLU A 215 -12.00 18.81 5.63
N GLY A 216 -12.12 17.50 5.39
CA GLY A 216 -12.71 16.58 6.35
C GLY A 216 -11.87 16.48 7.63
N ASP A 217 -10.55 16.46 7.52
CA ASP A 217 -9.66 16.41 8.68
C ASP A 217 -9.83 17.65 9.57
N LYS A 218 -9.93 18.84 8.96
CA LYS A 218 -10.21 20.10 9.67
C LYS A 218 -11.57 20.06 10.38
N GLN A 219 -12.62 19.58 9.71
CA GLN A 219 -13.97 19.55 10.28
C GLN A 219 -14.10 18.56 11.45
N TYR A 220 -13.34 17.47 11.43
CA TYR A 220 -13.34 16.45 12.49
C TYR A 220 -12.21 16.62 13.51
N ASN A 221 -11.55 17.78 13.54
CA ASN A 221 -10.45 18.11 14.45
C ASN A 221 -9.31 17.07 14.45
N ILE A 222 -9.05 16.46 13.30
CA ILE A 222 -7.88 15.60 13.09
C ILE A 222 -6.71 16.51 12.76
N THR A 223 -5.72 16.60 13.65
CA THR A 223 -4.49 17.32 13.34
C THR A 223 -3.69 16.50 12.34
N THR A 224 -3.21 17.12 11.26
CA THR A 224 -2.34 16.50 10.24
C THR A 224 -1.18 17.43 9.92
N PHE A 225 -0.09 16.90 9.33
CA PHE A 225 1.04 17.74 8.92
C PHE A 225 0.64 18.79 7.89
N THR A 226 -0.31 18.48 7.00
CA THR A 226 -0.83 19.45 6.02
C THR A 226 -1.53 20.63 6.68
N LEU A 227 -2.31 20.40 7.75
CA LEU A 227 -2.93 21.50 8.50
C LEU A 227 -1.90 22.39 9.19
N LEU A 228 -0.80 21.80 9.67
CA LEU A 228 0.25 22.51 10.40
C LEU A 228 1.21 23.30 9.50
N LEU A 229 1.56 22.74 8.34
CA LEU A 229 2.64 23.25 7.47
C LEU A 229 2.15 23.85 6.14
N GLY A 230 0.91 23.57 5.75
CA GLY A 230 0.31 24.02 4.49
C GLY A 230 0.69 23.16 3.27
N LYS A 231 -0.17 23.21 2.23
CA LYS A 231 -0.07 22.36 1.03
C LYS A 231 1.27 22.51 0.29
N ASN A 232 1.76 23.74 0.12
CA ASN A 232 3.01 24.04 -0.59
C ASN A 232 4.23 23.39 0.09
N THR A 233 4.31 23.52 1.41
CA THR A 233 5.38 22.93 2.21
C THR A 233 5.34 21.41 2.12
N ILE A 234 4.15 20.80 2.20
CA ILE A 234 3.99 19.35 2.06
C ILE A 234 4.41 18.87 0.68
N LEU A 235 4.03 19.54 -0.41
CA LEU A 235 4.46 19.19 -1.76
C LEU A 235 6.00 19.18 -1.88
N ASN A 236 6.66 20.20 -1.33
CA ASN A 236 8.12 20.28 -1.36
C ASN A 236 8.79 19.21 -0.50
N ILE A 237 8.29 18.94 0.71
CA ILE A 237 8.78 17.86 1.58
C ILE A 237 8.65 16.51 0.87
N THR A 238 7.48 16.21 0.30
CA THR A 238 7.24 14.97 -0.46
C THR A 238 8.21 14.83 -1.62
N ARG A 239 8.44 15.89 -2.41
CA ARG A 239 9.42 15.89 -3.49
C ARG A 239 10.84 15.61 -3.01
N ILE A 240 11.26 16.25 -1.92
CA ILE A 240 12.61 16.07 -1.35
C ILE A 240 12.80 14.64 -0.86
N ILE A 241 11.83 14.10 -0.11
CA ILE A 241 11.89 12.73 0.41
C ILE A 241 12.02 11.72 -0.74
N ILE A 242 11.18 11.83 -1.77
CA ILE A 242 11.24 10.91 -2.93
C ILE A 242 12.56 11.10 -3.70
N SER A 243 13.05 12.34 -3.82
CA SER A 243 14.35 12.63 -4.44
C SER A 243 15.50 11.93 -3.72
N VAL A 244 15.50 11.97 -2.39
CA VAL A 244 16.50 11.27 -1.56
C VAL A 244 16.42 9.76 -1.77
N CYS A 245 15.22 9.18 -1.87
CA CYS A 245 15.08 7.76 -2.20
C CYS A 245 15.74 7.41 -3.54
N TYR A 246 15.42 8.15 -4.60
CA TYR A 246 15.95 7.89 -5.94
C TYR A 246 17.46 8.06 -6.02
N LEU A 247 17.99 9.18 -5.53
CA LEU A 247 19.43 9.40 -5.54
C LEU A 247 20.16 8.40 -4.64
N GLY A 248 19.58 8.07 -3.49
CA GLY A 248 20.13 7.10 -2.55
C GLY A 248 20.26 5.70 -3.16
N VAL A 249 19.23 5.19 -3.82
CA VAL A 249 19.29 3.85 -4.44
C VAL A 249 20.20 3.82 -5.67
N ILE A 250 20.27 4.91 -6.45
CA ILE A 250 21.22 5.04 -7.56
C ILE A 250 22.64 4.95 -7.01
N ILE A 251 22.98 5.71 -5.97
CA ILE A 251 24.33 5.67 -5.38
C ILE A 251 24.60 4.29 -4.77
N ALA A 252 23.65 3.72 -4.04
CA ALA A 252 23.79 2.41 -3.43
C ALA A 252 23.98 1.29 -4.45
N SER A 253 23.34 1.36 -5.63
CA SER A 253 23.49 0.32 -6.65
C SER A 253 24.92 0.21 -7.17
N PHE A 254 25.64 1.33 -7.35
CA PHE A 254 27.04 1.31 -7.79
C PHE A 254 28.03 0.93 -6.69
N LEU A 255 27.68 1.10 -5.41
CA LEU A 255 28.63 1.02 -4.30
C LEU A 255 28.41 -0.15 -3.33
N LEU A 256 27.15 -0.54 -3.08
CA LEU A 256 26.76 -1.37 -1.93
C LEU A 256 25.89 -2.58 -2.29
N LEU A 257 25.34 -2.64 -3.50
CA LEU A 257 24.34 -3.66 -3.87
C LEU A 257 24.89 -4.56 -4.98
N PRO A 258 25.58 -5.67 -4.64
CA PRO A 258 26.11 -6.60 -5.63
C PRO A 258 25.00 -7.36 -6.37
N ASP A 259 23.82 -7.50 -5.74
CA ASP A 259 22.71 -8.30 -6.27
C ASP A 259 21.82 -7.54 -7.26
N VAL A 260 22.21 -6.35 -7.72
CA VAL A 260 21.41 -5.54 -8.65
C VAL A 260 22.28 -4.99 -9.78
N ASN A 261 21.71 -4.88 -10.98
CA ASN A 261 22.38 -4.22 -12.10
C ASN A 261 22.43 -2.68 -11.90
N PRO A 262 23.62 -2.07 -11.70
CA PRO A 262 23.70 -0.67 -11.33
C PRO A 262 23.34 0.29 -12.49
N LEU A 263 23.67 -0.08 -13.74
CA LEU A 263 23.33 0.72 -14.92
C LEU A 263 21.81 0.79 -15.13
N PHE A 264 21.14 -0.37 -15.01
CA PHE A 264 19.69 -0.44 -15.11
C PHE A 264 19.02 0.40 -14.01
N VAL A 265 19.44 0.26 -12.75
CA VAL A 265 18.93 1.08 -11.64
C VAL A 265 19.17 2.57 -11.90
N GLY A 266 20.39 2.95 -12.29
CA GLY A 266 20.77 4.34 -12.60
C GLY A 266 19.88 4.98 -13.66
N MET A 267 19.69 4.30 -14.79
CA MET A 267 18.86 4.81 -15.90
C MET A 267 17.38 4.90 -15.52
N THR A 268 16.83 3.85 -14.91
CA THR A 268 15.39 3.80 -14.61
C THR A 268 15.01 4.76 -13.49
N HIS A 269 15.73 4.75 -12.37
CA HIS A 269 15.44 5.62 -11.23
C HIS A 269 15.81 7.08 -11.52
N GLY A 270 16.85 7.32 -12.32
CA GLY A 270 17.17 8.66 -12.83
C GLY A 270 16.05 9.23 -13.71
N SER A 271 15.47 8.39 -14.59
CA SER A 271 14.32 8.79 -15.41
C SER A 271 13.08 9.09 -14.57
N LEU A 272 12.78 8.27 -13.56
CA LEU A 272 11.66 8.50 -12.64
C LEU A 272 11.85 9.75 -11.78
N PHE A 273 13.09 10.01 -11.34
CA PHE A 273 13.45 11.23 -10.64
C PHE A 273 13.17 12.47 -11.50
N LEU A 274 13.63 12.49 -12.77
CA LEU A 274 13.37 13.61 -13.68
C LEU A 274 11.86 13.77 -13.95
N LEU A 275 11.15 12.66 -14.12
CA LEU A 275 9.70 12.65 -14.33
C LEU A 275 8.94 13.22 -13.11
N LEU A 276 9.35 12.89 -11.89
CA LEU A 276 8.79 13.45 -10.66
C LEU A 276 8.91 14.97 -10.67
N TRP A 277 10.11 15.49 -10.93
CA TRP A 277 10.37 16.92 -10.91
C TRP A 277 9.56 17.65 -11.97
N TRP A 278 9.57 17.15 -13.22
CA TRP A 278 8.78 17.71 -14.31
C TRP A 278 7.28 17.74 -13.98
N ARG A 279 6.71 16.62 -13.53
CA ARG A 279 5.28 16.55 -13.21
C ARG A 279 4.91 17.45 -12.04
N SER A 280 5.79 17.59 -11.05
CA SER A 280 5.53 18.39 -9.84
C SER A 280 5.38 19.89 -10.11
N GLN A 281 5.94 20.41 -11.21
CA GLN A 281 5.81 21.83 -11.60
C GLN A 281 4.40 22.19 -12.08
N THR A 282 3.61 21.19 -12.47
CA THR A 282 2.27 21.36 -13.07
C THR A 282 1.13 21.18 -12.07
N VAL A 283 1.45 21.03 -10.78
CA VAL A 283 0.46 20.75 -9.73
C VAL A 283 -0.18 22.05 -9.27
N ASP A 284 -1.51 22.13 -9.40
CA ASP A 284 -2.32 23.21 -8.87
C ASP A 284 -2.88 22.78 -7.50
N LEU A 285 -2.38 23.40 -6.43
CA LEU A 285 -2.76 23.06 -5.06
C LEU A 285 -4.10 23.68 -4.62
N GLU A 286 -4.70 24.55 -5.43
CA GLU A 286 -6.06 25.03 -5.19
C GLU A 286 -7.10 24.12 -5.84
N ASN A 287 -6.70 23.30 -6.81
CA ASN A 287 -7.57 22.33 -7.48
C ASN A 287 -7.46 20.92 -6.87
N LYS A 288 -8.52 20.46 -6.19
CA LYS A 288 -8.60 19.10 -5.62
C LYS A 288 -8.34 17.97 -6.62
N SER A 289 -8.81 18.12 -7.87
CA SER A 289 -8.58 17.12 -8.92
C SER A 289 -7.10 17.04 -9.29
N SER A 290 -6.42 18.19 -9.37
CA SER A 290 -4.98 18.25 -9.65
C SER A 290 -4.16 17.60 -8.53
N ILE A 291 -4.48 17.88 -7.26
CA ILE A 291 -3.88 17.21 -6.09
C ILE A 291 -4.11 15.70 -6.14
N ALA A 292 -5.35 15.26 -6.39
CA ALA A 292 -5.67 13.84 -6.43
C ALA A 292 -4.93 13.12 -7.57
N GLN A 293 -4.80 13.74 -8.74
CA GLN A 293 -4.02 13.20 -9.86
C GLN A 293 -2.53 13.09 -9.53
N PHE A 294 -1.95 14.09 -8.87
CA PHE A 294 -0.56 14.03 -8.45
C PHE A 294 -0.33 12.97 -7.36
N TYR A 295 -1.26 12.82 -6.42
CA TYR A 295 -1.23 11.74 -5.45
C TYR A 295 -1.28 10.35 -6.12
N GLN A 296 -2.14 10.16 -7.12
CA GLN A 296 -2.16 8.92 -7.92
C GLN A 296 -0.87 8.72 -8.72
N PHE A 297 -0.23 9.80 -9.16
CA PHE A 297 1.08 9.72 -9.83
C PHE A 297 2.18 9.26 -8.87
N ILE A 298 2.24 9.76 -7.63
CA ILE A 298 3.15 9.25 -6.59
C ILE A 298 2.95 7.75 -6.36
N TRP A 299 1.69 7.29 -6.34
CA TRP A 299 1.38 5.86 -6.25
C TRP A 299 1.90 5.05 -7.45
N LYS A 300 1.83 5.61 -8.67
CA LYS A 300 2.40 4.95 -9.86
C LYS A 300 3.91 4.81 -9.78
N LEU A 301 4.60 5.86 -9.32
CA LEU A 301 6.04 5.78 -9.05
C LEU A 301 6.35 4.66 -8.06
N PHE A 302 5.64 4.62 -6.94
CA PHE A 302 5.75 3.56 -5.94
C PHE A 302 5.53 2.13 -6.51
N TYR A 303 4.57 1.95 -7.43
CA TYR A 303 4.35 0.66 -8.09
C TYR A 303 5.49 0.24 -9.00
N LEU A 304 6.11 1.20 -9.70
CA LEU A 304 7.21 0.91 -10.60
C LEU A 304 8.42 0.37 -9.83
N GLU A 305 8.64 0.78 -8.60
CA GLU A 305 9.75 0.27 -7.77
C GLU A 305 9.66 -1.25 -7.57
N TYR A 306 8.45 -1.76 -7.34
CA TYR A 306 8.19 -3.21 -7.23
C TYR A 306 8.31 -3.96 -8.55
N LEU A 307 8.33 -3.27 -9.70
CA LEU A 307 8.64 -3.89 -10.99
C LEU A 307 10.14 -3.79 -11.31
N LEU A 308 10.75 -2.65 -11.02
CA LEU A 308 12.13 -2.34 -11.38
C LEU A 308 13.15 -3.10 -10.53
N PHE A 309 12.93 -3.23 -9.22
CA PHE A 309 13.87 -3.94 -8.34
C PHE A 309 14.06 -5.42 -8.72
N PRO A 310 13.00 -6.22 -8.93
CA PRO A 310 13.16 -7.59 -9.38
C PRO A 310 13.88 -7.70 -10.72
N ILE A 311 13.56 -6.82 -11.69
CA ILE A 311 14.25 -6.79 -12.98
C ILE A 311 15.73 -6.47 -12.79
N ALA A 312 16.06 -5.51 -11.92
CA ALA A 312 17.45 -5.18 -11.61
C ALA A 312 18.20 -6.39 -11.02
N CYS A 313 17.55 -7.22 -10.20
CA CYS A 313 18.14 -8.44 -9.66
C CYS A 313 18.35 -9.52 -10.74
N PHE A 314 17.40 -9.69 -11.67
CA PHE A 314 17.55 -10.63 -12.78
C PHE A 314 18.63 -10.22 -13.80
N LEU A 315 18.98 -8.93 -13.85
CA LEU A 315 19.99 -8.37 -14.76
C LEU A 315 21.39 -8.26 -14.12
N ALA A 316 21.53 -8.59 -12.84
CA ALA A 316 22.79 -8.56 -12.10
C ALA A 316 23.68 -9.74 -12.50
#